data_AF-A0A7C6LMD6-F1
#
_entry.id   AF-A0A7C6LMD6-F1
#
_cell.length_a   1.000
_cell.length_b   1.000
_cell.length_c   1.000
_cell.angle_alpha   90.00
_cell.angle_beta   90.00
_cell.angle_gamma   90.00
#
_symmetry.space_group_name_H-M   'P 1'
#
loop_
_entity.id
_entity.type
_entity.pdbx_description
1 polymer ?
#
loop_
_entity_poly.entity_id
_entity_poly.type
_entity_poly.pdbx_seq_one_letter_code
_entity_poly.pdbx_strand_id
1 'polypeptide(L)'
;MHQFEVVVISTDDIRRDVFGVQFDPELEPAVWKLAYERLEAALQAEKVVCFDATNTTIERRKPLIERAKKYNAAVEAVVFLQDPAVLLKRNAERPPGKKVPEEVIWEKVQDMEIPSFQEGFDRILIYR
;
A
#
# COMPACT_ATOMS: atom_id res chain seq x y z
N MET A 1 8.46 -24.99 11.89
CA MET A 1 7.51 -24.10 11.19
C MET A 1 8.34 -23.23 10.28
N HIS A 2 8.18 -23.32 8.95
CA HIS A 2 8.92 -22.47 8.04
C HIS A 2 8.40 -21.04 8.22
N GLN A 3 9.20 -20.16 8.82
CA GLN A 3 8.95 -18.72 8.80
C GLN A 3 8.99 -18.31 7.33
N PHE A 4 7.84 -17.98 6.75
CA PHE A 4 7.84 -17.30 5.46
C PHE A 4 8.47 -15.93 5.69
N GLU A 5 9.62 -15.71 5.08
CA GLU A 5 10.27 -14.40 5.05
C GLU A 5 9.41 -13.50 4.14
N VAL A 6 8.58 -12.66 4.76
CA VAL A 6 7.73 -11.70 4.06
C VAL A 6 8.51 -10.41 3.88
N VAL A 7 8.63 -9.97 2.63
CA VAL A 7 9.20 -8.67 2.28
C VAL A 7 8.09 -7.62 2.39
N VAL A 8 8.23 -6.68 3.32
CA VAL A 8 7.31 -5.54 3.43
C VAL A 8 7.87 -4.36 2.64
N ILE A 9 7.07 -3.82 1.73
CA ILE A 9 7.41 -2.64 0.94
C ILE A 9 6.43 -1.53 1.33
N SER A 10 6.88 -0.59 2.16
CA SER A 10 6.09 0.58 2.55
C SER A 10 6.61 1.84 1.87
N THR A 11 5.71 2.61 1.24
CA THR A 11 6.08 3.90 0.65
C THR A 11 6.50 4.92 1.70
N ASP A 12 5.93 4.86 2.91
CA ASP A 12 6.32 5.73 4.02
C ASP A 12 7.72 5.40 4.54
N ASP A 13 8.07 4.11 4.61
CA ASP A 13 9.43 3.70 4.96
C ASP A 13 10.43 4.09 3.88
N ILE A 14 10.06 4.01 2.59
CA ILE A 14 10.92 4.49 1.50
C ILE A 14 11.14 6.01 1.62
N ARG A 15 10.08 6.80 1.81
CA ARG A 15 10.18 8.26 2.02
C ARG A 15 11.15 8.59 3.15
N ARG A 16 10.98 7.92 4.30
CA ARG A 16 11.77 8.16 5.51
C ARG A 16 13.21 7.69 5.37
N ASP A 17 13.43 6.44 5.00
CA ASP A 17 14.73 5.78 5.13
C ASP A 17 15.65 6.06 3.95
N VAL A 18 15.09 6.34 2.76
CA VAL A 18 15.87 6.60 1.55
C VAL A 18 15.94 8.09 1.25
N PHE A 19 14.82 8.80 1.37
CA PHE A 19 14.75 10.22 0.99
C PHE A 19 14.82 11.17 2.19
N GLY A 20 14.72 10.67 3.42
CA GLY A 20 14.79 11.51 4.63
C GLY A 20 13.59 12.45 4.80
N VAL A 21 12.48 12.21 4.09
CA VAL A 21 11.29 13.06 4.10
C VAL A 21 10.08 12.33 4.66
N GLN A 22 9.13 13.08 5.21
CA GLN A 22 7.82 12.52 5.56
C GLN A 22 6.91 12.44 4.34
N PHE A 23 6.88 13.51 3.54
CA PHE A 23 6.16 13.61 2.27
C PHE A 23 6.74 14.75 1.45
N ASP A 24 6.97 14.53 0.17
CA ASP A 24 7.42 15.54 -0.78
C ASP A 24 6.87 15.19 -2.18
N PRO A 25 5.96 16.01 -2.75
CA PRO A 25 5.38 15.76 -4.07
C PRO A 25 6.42 15.63 -5.19
N GLU A 26 7.56 16.32 -5.11
CA GLU A 26 8.62 16.26 -6.12
C GLU A 26 9.35 14.91 -6.08
N LEU A 27 9.41 14.28 -4.91
CA LEU A 27 10.07 12.99 -4.70
C LEU A 27 9.13 11.79 -4.85
N GLU A 28 7.81 12.00 -4.86
CA GLU A 28 6.82 10.93 -5.03
C GLU A 28 7.11 10.04 -6.26
N PRO A 29 7.41 10.57 -7.46
CA PRO A 29 7.75 9.72 -8.61
C PRO A 29 8.94 8.79 -8.34
N ALA A 30 9.97 9.28 -7.61
CA ALA A 30 11.16 8.50 -7.26
C ALA A 30 10.86 7.45 -6.18
N VAL A 31 10.03 7.80 -5.18
CA VAL A 31 9.56 6.88 -4.13
C VAL A 31 8.80 5.71 -4.77
N TRP A 32 7.84 6.00 -5.64
CA TRP A 32 7.05 4.96 -6.32
C TRP A 32 7.88 4.12 -7.28
N LYS A 33 8.81 4.74 -8.01
CA LYS A 33 9.77 4.00 -8.85
C LYS A 33 10.56 2.99 -8.01
N LEU A 34 11.12 3.42 -6.88
CA LEU A 34 11.87 2.53 -6.00
C LEU A 34 10.99 1.44 -5.36
N ALA A 35 9.74 1.76 -5.00
CA ALA A 35 8.79 0.78 -4.48
C ALA A 35 8.50 -0.32 -5.52
N TYR A 36 8.32 0.05 -6.79
CA TYR A 36 8.13 -0.89 -7.88
C TYR A 36 9.38 -1.72 -8.18
N GLU A 37 10.58 -1.12 -8.15
CA GLU A 37 11.84 -1.85 -8.30
C GLU A 37 12.02 -2.90 -7.19
N ARG A 38 11.72 -2.54 -5.93
CA ARG A 38 11.75 -3.47 -4.80
C ARG A 38 10.72 -4.59 -4.95
N LEU A 39 9.53 -4.28 -5.46
CA LEU A 39 8.49 -5.26 -5.73
C LEU A 39 8.95 -6.26 -6.79
N GLU A 40 9.43 -5.79 -7.95
CA GLU A 40 9.90 -6.67 -9.02
C GLU A 40 11.10 -7.52 -8.58
N ALA A 41 12.05 -6.96 -7.82
CA ALA A 41 13.18 -7.71 -7.28
C ALA A 41 12.74 -8.82 -6.31
N ALA A 42 11.79 -8.53 -5.42
CA ALA A 42 11.27 -9.51 -4.47
C ALA A 42 10.46 -10.62 -5.17
N LEU A 43 9.64 -10.26 -6.16
CA LEU A 43 8.88 -11.21 -6.98
C LEU A 43 9.82 -12.10 -7.81
N GLN A 44 10.87 -11.53 -8.41
CA GLN A 44 11.89 -12.28 -9.14
C GLN A 44 12.63 -13.29 -8.25
N ALA A 45 12.80 -12.96 -6.96
CA ALA A 45 13.38 -13.84 -5.95
C ALA A 45 12.35 -14.81 -5.33
N GLU A 46 11.14 -14.91 -5.90
CA GLU A 46 10.05 -15.78 -5.43
C GLU A 46 9.67 -15.55 -3.96
N LYS A 47 9.81 -14.32 -3.46
CA LYS A 47 9.46 -13.95 -2.10
C LYS A 47 7.97 -13.60 -1.97
N VAL A 48 7.42 -13.82 -0.78
CA VAL A 48 6.11 -13.30 -0.40
C VAL A 48 6.25 -11.81 -0.10
N VAL A 49 5.41 -10.98 -0.73
CA VAL A 49 5.47 -9.52 -0.60
C VAL A 49 4.19 -8.99 0.05
N CYS A 50 4.35 -8.12 1.05
CA CYS A 50 3.29 -7.25 1.54
C CYS A 50 3.58 -5.82 1.06
N PHE A 51 2.73 -5.29 0.17
CA PHE A 51 2.87 -3.93 -0.34
C PHE A 51 1.99 -2.98 0.48
N ASP A 52 2.61 -2.25 1.40
CA ASP A 52 1.94 -1.38 2.37
C ASP A 52 1.85 0.06 1.84
N ALA A 53 0.69 0.36 1.28
CA ALA A 53 0.28 1.70 0.87
C ALA A 53 -1.26 1.78 0.92
N THR A 54 -1.83 2.97 0.81
CA THR A 54 -3.28 3.15 0.93
C THR A 54 -4.06 2.39 -0.14
N ASN A 55 -3.56 2.32 -1.38
CA ASN A 55 -4.10 1.50 -2.47
C ASN A 55 -5.63 1.63 -2.69
N THR A 56 -6.18 2.82 -2.43
CA THR A 56 -7.62 3.08 -2.39
C THR A 56 -8.27 3.04 -3.77
N THR A 57 -7.54 3.42 -4.82
CA THR A 57 -8.06 3.48 -6.20
C THR A 57 -7.61 2.30 -7.06
N ILE A 58 -8.42 1.94 -8.07
CA ILE A 58 -8.11 0.95 -9.10
C ILE A 58 -6.82 1.35 -9.83
N GLU A 59 -6.66 2.63 -10.17
CA GLU A 59 -5.46 3.14 -10.85
C GLU A 59 -4.19 2.91 -10.03
N ARG A 60 -4.27 3.02 -8.69
CA ARG A 60 -3.15 2.76 -7.81
C ARG A 60 -2.80 1.27 -7.73
N ARG A 61 -3.80 0.40 -7.77
CA ARG A 61 -3.63 -1.07 -7.66
C ARG A 61 -3.17 -1.70 -8.97
N LYS A 62 -3.64 -1.22 -10.11
CA LYS A 62 -3.32 -1.74 -11.45
C LYS A 62 -1.82 -2.02 -11.67
N PRO A 63 -0.89 -1.06 -11.47
CA PRO A 63 0.54 -1.30 -11.71
C PRO A 63 1.17 -2.33 -10.76
N LEU A 64 0.58 -2.56 -9.57
CA LEU A 64 1.03 -3.59 -8.63
C LEU A 64 0.59 -4.98 -9.11
N ILE A 65 -0.68 -5.09 -9.52
CA ILE A 65 -1.25 -6.35 -10.00
C ILE A 65 -0.55 -6.78 -11.29
N GLU A 66 -0.37 -5.87 -12.26
CA GLU A 66 0.32 -6.17 -13.52
C GLU A 66 1.75 -6.70 -13.30
N ARG A 67 2.48 -6.10 -12.35
CA ARG A 67 3.81 -6.59 -11.96
C ARG A 67 3.74 -7.96 -11.33
N ALA A 68 2.87 -8.18 -10.35
CA ALA A 68 2.72 -9.49 -9.72
C ALA A 68 2.39 -10.58 -10.74
N LYS A 69 1.47 -10.31 -11.67
CA LYS A 69 1.07 -11.25 -12.73
C LYS A 69 2.18 -11.54 -13.74
N LYS A 70 3.04 -10.57 -14.07
CA LYS A 70 4.25 -10.79 -14.90
C LYS A 70 5.17 -11.88 -14.33
N TYR A 71 5.19 -12.03 -13.01
CA TYR A 71 5.98 -13.06 -12.30
C TYR A 71 5.13 -14.27 -11.87
N ASN A 72 3.92 -14.44 -12.42
CA ASN A 72 2.98 -15.51 -12.05
C ASN A 72 2.64 -15.58 -10.56
N ALA A 73 2.77 -14.46 -9.83
CA ALA A 73 2.43 -14.41 -8.42
C ALA A 73 0.90 -14.34 -8.21
N ALA A 74 0.42 -15.02 -7.18
CA ALA A 74 -0.93 -14.83 -6.68
C ALA A 74 -1.04 -13.46 -5.99
N VAL A 75 -2.16 -12.78 -6.19
CA VAL A 75 -2.40 -11.42 -5.72
C VAL A 75 -3.60 -11.40 -4.77
N GLU A 76 -3.38 -10.96 -3.54
CA GLU A 76 -4.41 -10.84 -2.51
C GLU A 76 -4.63 -9.38 -2.13
N ALA A 77 -5.89 -8.94 -2.08
CA ALA A 77 -6.27 -7.67 -1.48
C ALA A 77 -6.70 -7.89 -0.03
N VAL A 78 -6.09 -7.14 0.90
CA VAL A 78 -6.54 -7.02 2.29
C VAL A 78 -7.09 -5.61 2.49
N VAL A 79 -8.40 -5.52 2.67
CA VAL A 79 -9.14 -4.25 2.70
C VAL A 79 -9.61 -3.96 4.12
N PHE A 80 -9.27 -2.78 4.62
CA PHE A 80 -9.77 -2.28 5.90
C PHE A 80 -10.87 -1.23 5.65
N LEU A 81 -12.13 -1.65 5.77
CA LEU A 81 -13.30 -0.77 5.67
C LEU A 81 -13.72 -0.37 7.08
N GLN A 82 -13.14 0.73 7.57
CA GLN A 82 -13.43 1.27 8.91
C GLN A 82 -14.33 2.49 8.82
N ASP A 83 -15.11 2.74 9.86
CA ASP A 83 -15.86 3.98 10.02
C ASP A 83 -14.89 5.19 10.04
N PRO A 84 -15.15 6.27 9.27
CA PRO A 84 -14.31 7.47 9.27
C PRO A 84 -14.03 8.04 10.67
N ALA A 85 -14.99 7.97 11.60
CA ALA A 85 -14.79 8.42 12.97
C ALA A 85 -13.70 7.62 13.70
N VAL A 86 -13.60 6.31 13.41
CA VAL A 86 -12.52 5.45 13.95
C VAL A 86 -11.17 5.83 13.34
N LEU A 87 -11.12 6.12 12.03
CA LEU A 87 -9.91 6.55 11.35
C LEU A 87 -9.40 7.89 11.89
N LEU A 88 -10.29 8.86 12.06
CA LEU A 88 -9.99 10.18 12.63
C LEU A 88 -9.48 10.06 14.08
N LYS A 89 -10.16 9.26 14.91
CA LYS A 89 -9.72 8.99 16.29
C LYS A 89 -8.32 8.37 16.32
N ARG A 90 -8.08 7.32 15.53
CA ARG A 90 -6.77 6.67 15.45
C ARG A 90 -5.69 7.64 14.98
N ASN A 91 -5.98 8.50 14.01
CA ASN A 91 -5.04 9.52 13.55
C ASN A 91 -4.71 10.54 14.65
N ALA A 92 -5.72 11.00 15.41
CA ALA A 92 -5.50 11.92 16.53
C ALA A 92 -4.62 11.33 17.63
N GLU A 93 -4.66 10.01 17.83
CA GLU A 93 -3.85 9.25 18.80
C GLU A 93 -2.43 8.92 18.31
N ARG A 94 -2.09 9.17 17.03
CA ARG A 94 -0.74 8.89 16.50
C ARG A 94 0.32 9.79 17.14
N PRO A 95 1.59 9.34 17.23
CA PRO A 95 2.69 10.19 17.67
C PRO A 95 2.83 11.49 16.84
N PRO A 96 3.34 12.59 17.42
CA PRO A 96 3.69 13.78 16.67
C PRO A 96 4.58 13.44 15.45
N GLY A 97 4.28 14.03 14.30
CA GLY A 97 4.98 13.72 13.03
C GLY A 97 4.49 12.45 12.30
N LYS A 98 3.51 11.72 12.84
CA LYS A 98 2.82 10.61 12.13
C LYS A 98 1.33 10.86 11.91
N LYS A 99 0.82 11.97 12.45
CA LYS A 99 -0.52 12.49 12.16
C LYS A 99 -0.54 13.05 10.75
N VAL A 100 -1.64 12.82 10.04
CA VAL A 100 -1.95 13.49 8.78
C VAL A 100 -3.09 14.49 9.00
N PRO A 101 -3.21 15.53 8.18
CA PRO A 101 -4.38 16.39 8.19
C PRO A 101 -5.68 15.58 7.97
N GLU A 102 -6.79 16.01 8.58
CA GLU A 102 -8.06 15.27 8.52
C GLU A 102 -8.62 15.20 7.09
N GLU A 103 -8.40 16.25 6.30
CA GLU A 103 -8.77 16.31 4.89
C GLU A 103 -8.16 15.17 4.08
N VAL A 104 -6.92 14.75 4.38
CA VAL A 104 -6.26 13.62 3.71
C VAL A 104 -6.97 12.31 4.03
N ILE A 105 -7.50 12.14 5.25
CA ILE A 105 -8.27 10.96 5.62
C ILE A 105 -9.59 10.93 4.86
N TRP A 106 -10.27 12.07 4.80
CA TRP A 106 -11.53 12.20 4.05
C TRP A 106 -11.34 11.94 2.56
N GLU A 107 -10.28 12.48 1.95
CA GLU A 107 -9.88 12.17 0.58
C GLU A 107 -9.71 10.67 0.39
N LYS A 108 -8.99 9.97 1.27
CA LYS A 108 -8.81 8.50 1.14
C LYS A 108 -10.07 7.69 1.36
N VAL A 109 -11.00 8.16 2.18
CA VAL A 109 -12.32 7.53 2.32
C VAL A 109 -13.15 7.75 1.05
N GLN A 110 -13.10 8.94 0.46
CA GLN A 110 -13.83 9.28 -0.76
C GLN A 110 -13.25 8.58 -2.00
N ASP A 111 -11.93 8.46 -2.09
CA ASP A 111 -11.19 7.75 -3.14
C ASP A 111 -11.37 6.22 -3.10
N MET A 112 -11.99 5.66 -2.05
CA MET A 112 -12.05 4.22 -1.86
C MET A 112 -12.91 3.55 -2.94
N GLU A 113 -12.24 2.85 -3.85
CA GLU A 113 -12.85 1.97 -4.84
C GLU A 113 -12.70 0.52 -4.37
N ILE A 114 -13.81 -0.13 -4.02
CA ILE A 114 -13.83 -1.52 -3.51
C ILE A 114 -13.16 -2.46 -4.53
N PRO A 115 -12.13 -3.24 -4.14
CA PRO A 115 -11.44 -4.09 -5.08
C PRO A 115 -12.34 -5.20 -5.61
N SER A 116 -12.09 -5.61 -6.84
CA SER A 116 -12.82 -6.66 -7.52
C SER A 116 -11.90 -7.67 -8.20
N PHE A 117 -12.39 -8.90 -8.40
CA PHE A 117 -11.63 -9.94 -9.12
C PHE A 117 -11.33 -9.55 -10.58
N GLN A 118 -12.07 -8.60 -11.18
CA GLN A 118 -11.82 -8.11 -12.53
C GLN A 118 -10.49 -7.35 -12.66
N GLU A 119 -9.98 -6.80 -11.56
CA GLU A 119 -8.66 -6.15 -11.53
C GLU A 119 -7.51 -7.16 -11.63
N GLY A 120 -7.77 -8.44 -11.34
CA GLY A 120 -6.77 -9.51 -11.34
C GLY A 120 -6.36 -10.03 -9.95
N PHE A 121 -7.11 -9.67 -8.90
CA PHE A 121 -6.95 -10.32 -7.59
C PHE A 121 -7.37 -11.80 -7.66
N ASP A 122 -6.65 -12.66 -6.97
CA ASP A 122 -7.00 -14.07 -6.77
C ASP A 122 -7.79 -14.26 -5.46
N ARG A 123 -7.61 -13.34 -4.50
CA ARG A 123 -8.32 -13.33 -3.23
C ARG A 123 -8.56 -11.91 -2.74
N ILE A 124 -9.73 -11.69 -2.13
CA ILE A 124 -10.10 -10.40 -1.54
C ILE A 124 -10.64 -10.68 -0.15
N LEU A 125 -10.03 -10.05 0.85
CA LEU A 125 -10.44 -10.09 2.25
C LEU A 125 -10.85 -8.70 2.70
N ILE A 126 -12.04 -8.61 3.30
CA ILE A 126 -12.59 -7.35 3.80
C ILE A 126 -12.72 -7.45 5.32
N TYR A 127 -12.08 -6.54 6.03
CA TYR A 127 -12.14 -6.37 7.47
C TYR A 127 -12.91 -5.09 7.80
N ARG A 128 -13.84 -5.19 8.76
CA ARG A 128 -14.69 -4.09 9.24
C ARG A 128 -14.44 -3.84 10.71
#